data_AF-A0A0Q6U8V5-F1
#
_entry.id   AF-A0A0Q6U8V5-F1
#
_cell.length_a   1.000
_cell.length_b   1.000
_cell.length_c   1.000
_cell.angle_alpha   90.00
_cell.angle_beta   90.00
_cell.angle_gamma   90.00
#
_symmetry.space_group_name_H-M   'P 1'
#
loop_
_entity.id
_entity.type
_entity.pdbx_description
1 polymer ?
#
loop_
_entity_poly.entity_id
_entity_poly.type
_entity_poly.pdbx_seq_one_letter_code
_entity_poly.pdbx_strand_id
1 'polypeptide(L)'
;MRMLNWKTLAMAAALGALSVTSATAQVEQDPVARLNQLGRYAGQATVCQEFGFEVHQDRIEAYANDAIALGARAGFSETLSYTYIKNAMDHAMQQAQENIKAMSQGGHEDEASLAENVRNQARKIIATCREIAHDPAARDIVSDSPLSDDILVRNATDAILMPTGYASWQTPYMRAGADMVQAVTVCSAHLTRAQADAYLAELYAPNRFPLKVEDKAHAYFDFWKEQDKLSDMDLDATQCARLLTGRAAVLKAAR
;
A
#
# COMPACT_ATOMS: atom_id res chain seq x y z
N MET A 1 -61.90 -57.21 4.87
CA MET A 1 -62.14 -55.78 5.16
C MET A 1 -61.09 -54.95 4.42
N ARG A 2 -61.58 -54.05 3.57
CA ARG A 2 -61.01 -52.79 3.03
C ARG A 2 -59.50 -52.64 2.71
N MET A 3 -59.29 -52.30 1.43
CA MET A 3 -58.15 -51.65 0.78
C MET A 3 -57.68 -50.37 1.49
N LEU A 4 -56.39 -50.01 1.34
CA LEU A 4 -56.00 -48.66 0.89
C LEU A 4 -54.55 -48.62 0.38
N ASN A 5 -54.42 -48.05 -0.82
CA ASN A 5 -53.23 -47.83 -1.64
C ASN A 5 -52.91 -46.33 -1.57
N TRP A 6 -51.68 -45.95 -1.19
CA TRP A 6 -51.21 -44.56 -1.29
C TRP A 6 -49.87 -44.48 -2.01
N LYS A 7 -49.98 -44.14 -3.30
CA LYS A 7 -48.96 -43.52 -4.13
C LYS A 7 -48.78 -42.06 -3.68
N THR A 8 -47.55 -41.65 -3.41
CA THR A 8 -46.97 -40.29 -3.61
C THR A 8 -45.48 -40.36 -3.22
N LEU A 9 -44.50 -40.46 -4.14
CA LEU A 9 -43.89 -39.40 -4.95
C LEU A 9 -43.44 -38.16 -4.16
N ALA A 10 -42.14 -38.08 -3.89
CA ALA A 10 -41.33 -36.86 -3.80
C ALA A 10 -39.84 -37.29 -3.91
N MET A 11 -39.27 -37.40 -5.12
CA MET A 11 -38.45 -36.35 -5.73
C MET A 11 -38.24 -35.13 -4.83
N ALA A 12 -37.10 -35.09 -4.14
CA ALA A 12 -36.45 -33.84 -3.76
C ALA A 12 -35.08 -33.85 -4.45
N ALA A 13 -35.04 -33.14 -5.57
CA ALA A 13 -33.87 -32.94 -6.39
C ALA A 13 -32.77 -32.20 -5.62
N ALA A 14 -31.54 -32.53 -6.00
CA ALA A 14 -30.34 -31.78 -5.73
C ALA A 14 -30.57 -30.27 -5.88
N LEU A 15 -30.41 -29.52 -4.79
CA LEU A 15 -30.26 -28.06 -4.78
C LEU A 15 -29.57 -27.72 -3.45
N GLY A 16 -28.28 -27.39 -3.52
CA GLY A 16 -27.54 -27.02 -2.32
C GLY A 16 -26.01 -27.06 -2.40
N ALA A 17 -25.42 -27.32 -3.56
CA ALA A 17 -24.05 -26.87 -3.81
C ALA A 17 -24.15 -25.40 -4.24
N LEU A 18 -24.21 -24.50 -3.26
CA LEU A 18 -24.00 -23.07 -3.48
C LEU A 18 -22.56 -22.89 -3.97
N SER A 19 -22.43 -22.88 -5.29
CA SER A 19 -21.24 -22.57 -6.06
C SER A 19 -20.80 -21.13 -5.75
N VAL A 20 -19.86 -21.00 -4.82
CA VAL A 20 -19.03 -19.80 -4.63
C VAL A 20 -17.75 -19.97 -5.45
N THR A 21 -17.86 -19.99 -6.78
CA THR A 21 -16.73 -19.93 -7.72
C THR A 21 -17.25 -19.45 -9.07
N SER A 22 -17.50 -18.15 -9.22
CA SER A 22 -18.17 -17.64 -10.43
C SER A 22 -17.52 -16.42 -11.06
N ALA A 23 -16.42 -15.88 -10.54
CA ALA A 23 -15.69 -14.82 -11.25
C ALA A 23 -14.53 -15.38 -12.11
N THR A 24 -13.69 -16.24 -11.54
CA THR A 24 -12.51 -16.79 -12.23
C THR A 24 -12.89 -17.82 -13.30
N ALA A 25 -13.87 -18.69 -13.03
CA ALA A 25 -14.32 -19.71 -13.98
C ALA A 25 -15.13 -19.14 -15.18
N GLN A 26 -15.75 -17.96 -15.04
CA GLN A 26 -16.46 -17.31 -16.15
C GLN A 26 -15.51 -16.62 -17.13
N VAL A 27 -14.39 -16.06 -16.66
CA VAL A 27 -13.39 -15.43 -17.56
C VAL A 27 -12.67 -16.48 -18.41
N GLU A 28 -12.57 -17.72 -17.92
CA GLU A 28 -12.01 -18.84 -18.69
C GLU A 28 -12.89 -19.26 -19.88
N GLN A 29 -14.18 -18.87 -19.90
CA GLN A 29 -15.14 -19.22 -20.96
C GLN A 29 -15.28 -18.16 -22.06
N ASP A 30 -14.80 -16.92 -21.84
CA ASP A 30 -14.76 -15.87 -22.85
C ASP A 30 -13.29 -15.58 -23.24
N PRO A 31 -12.82 -16.07 -24.39
CA PRO A 31 -11.46 -15.87 -24.86
C PRO A 31 -11.05 -14.39 -24.98
N VAL A 32 -11.97 -13.48 -25.30
CA VAL A 32 -11.68 -12.04 -25.38
C VAL A 32 -11.45 -11.47 -23.98
N ALA A 33 -12.33 -11.80 -23.03
CA ALA A 33 -12.17 -11.39 -21.64
C ALA A 33 -10.87 -11.93 -21.04
N ARG A 34 -10.51 -13.17 -21.36
CA ARG A 34 -9.25 -13.79 -20.91
C ARG A 34 -8.02 -13.09 -21.49
N LEU A 35 -7.99 -12.82 -22.80
CA LEU A 35 -6.88 -12.08 -23.42
C LEU A 35 -6.73 -10.67 -22.84
N ASN A 36 -7.84 -9.97 -22.59
CA ASN A 36 -7.83 -8.66 -21.93
C ASN A 36 -7.32 -8.76 -20.48
N GLN A 37 -7.72 -9.78 -19.73
CA GLN A 37 -7.20 -10.02 -18.38
C GLN A 37 -5.68 -10.27 -18.40
N LEU A 38 -5.20 -11.12 -19.31
CA LEU A 38 -3.77 -11.40 -19.44
C LEU A 38 -2.96 -10.16 -19.82
N GLY A 39 -3.50 -9.31 -20.70
CA GLY A 39 -2.92 -8.00 -20.99
C GLY A 39 -2.85 -7.09 -19.77
N ARG A 40 -3.94 -6.99 -18.99
CA ARG A 40 -3.96 -6.20 -17.74
C ARG A 40 -2.91 -6.68 -16.74
N TYR A 41 -2.80 -7.99 -16.55
CA TYR A 41 -1.80 -8.58 -15.65
C TYR A 41 -0.37 -8.25 -16.09
N ALA A 42 -0.06 -8.33 -17.38
CA ALA A 42 1.26 -7.93 -17.89
C ALA A 42 1.58 -6.47 -17.57
N GLY A 43 0.60 -5.57 -17.73
CA GLY A 43 0.79 -4.15 -17.46
C GLY A 43 0.98 -3.86 -15.97
N GLN A 44 0.18 -4.50 -15.11
CA GLN A 44 0.21 -4.30 -13.65
C GLN A 44 1.37 -5.02 -12.96
N ALA A 45 1.90 -6.11 -13.54
CA ALA A 45 3.05 -6.83 -12.98
C ALA A 45 4.27 -5.93 -12.76
N THR A 46 4.42 -4.89 -13.59
CA THR A 46 5.56 -3.95 -13.55
C THR A 46 5.71 -3.22 -12.21
N VAL A 47 4.62 -3.01 -11.47
CA VAL A 47 4.67 -2.33 -10.16
C VAL A 47 4.75 -3.30 -8.99
N CYS A 48 4.47 -4.59 -9.19
CA CYS A 48 4.38 -5.56 -8.10
C CYS A 48 5.68 -5.74 -7.32
N GLN A 49 6.83 -5.51 -7.96
CA GLN A 49 8.14 -5.57 -7.29
C GLN A 49 8.28 -4.54 -6.17
N GLU A 50 7.79 -3.31 -6.38
CA GLU A 50 7.82 -2.25 -5.38
C GLU A 50 6.93 -2.56 -4.16
N PHE A 51 5.97 -3.46 -4.34
CA PHE A 51 5.02 -3.90 -3.31
C PHE A 51 5.38 -5.28 -2.73
N GLY A 52 6.61 -5.76 -2.93
CA GLY A 52 7.16 -6.93 -2.25
C GLY A 52 6.84 -8.28 -2.89
N PHE A 53 6.51 -8.29 -4.18
CA PHE A 53 6.40 -9.49 -5.00
C PHE A 53 7.65 -9.69 -5.85
N GLU A 54 7.92 -10.92 -6.27
CA GLU A 54 8.99 -11.20 -7.22
C GLU A 54 8.44 -11.17 -8.65
N VAL A 55 9.08 -10.38 -9.52
CA VAL A 55 8.68 -10.21 -10.92
C VAL A 55 9.75 -10.83 -11.84
N HIS A 56 9.36 -11.82 -12.64
CA HIS A 56 10.23 -12.57 -13.56
C HIS A 56 10.23 -11.91 -14.94
N GLN A 57 11.00 -10.81 -15.08
CA GLN A 57 11.04 -10.03 -16.32
C GLN A 57 11.50 -10.85 -17.55
N ASP A 58 12.37 -11.84 -17.33
CA ASP A 58 12.86 -12.76 -18.35
C ASP A 58 11.78 -13.69 -18.94
N ARG A 59 10.64 -13.83 -18.25
CA ARG A 59 9.53 -14.71 -18.65
C ARG A 59 8.38 -14.00 -19.32
N ILE A 60 8.44 -12.67 -19.46
CA ILE A 60 7.37 -11.86 -20.06
C ILE A 60 7.14 -12.25 -21.53
N GLU A 61 8.20 -12.54 -22.28
CA GLU A 61 8.06 -12.96 -23.69
C GLU A 61 7.36 -14.32 -23.80
N ALA A 62 7.72 -15.28 -22.95
CA ALA A 62 7.06 -16.60 -22.91
C ALA A 62 5.58 -16.46 -22.56
N TYR A 63 5.25 -15.64 -21.56
CA TYR A 63 3.88 -15.33 -21.18
C TYR A 63 3.07 -14.69 -22.33
N ALA A 64 3.66 -13.75 -23.06
CA ALA A 64 3.01 -13.12 -24.22
C ALA A 64 2.71 -14.15 -25.32
N ASN A 65 3.65 -15.06 -25.59
CA ASN A 65 3.48 -16.13 -26.56
C ASN A 65 2.36 -17.11 -26.14
N ASP A 66 2.30 -17.48 -24.86
CA ASP A 66 1.24 -18.36 -24.34
C ASP A 66 -0.14 -17.71 -24.41
N ALA A 67 -0.22 -16.42 -24.13
CA ALA A 67 -1.46 -15.64 -24.30
C ALA A 67 -1.90 -15.58 -25.77
N ILE A 68 -0.98 -15.37 -26.71
CA ILE A 68 -1.28 -15.42 -28.16
C ILE A 68 -1.75 -16.82 -28.57
N ALA A 69 -1.10 -17.88 -28.09
CA ALA A 69 -1.49 -19.26 -28.36
C ALA A 69 -2.89 -19.58 -27.83
N LEU A 70 -3.30 -18.99 -26.71
CA LEU A 70 -4.67 -19.07 -26.21
C LEU A 70 -5.68 -18.44 -27.17
N GLY A 71 -5.36 -17.26 -27.72
CA GLY A 71 -6.19 -16.62 -28.74
C GLY A 71 -6.32 -17.46 -30.02
N ALA A 72 -5.22 -18.06 -30.47
CA ALA A 72 -5.22 -18.96 -31.62
C ALA A 72 -6.12 -20.20 -31.40
N ARG A 73 -6.10 -20.80 -30.21
CA ARG A 73 -7.00 -21.92 -29.83
C ARG A 73 -8.48 -21.51 -29.83
N ALA A 74 -8.76 -20.24 -29.59
CA ALA A 74 -10.10 -19.67 -29.66
C ALA A 74 -10.52 -19.21 -31.08
N GLY A 75 -9.66 -19.40 -32.10
CA GLY A 75 -9.94 -19.04 -33.48
C GLY A 75 -9.61 -17.58 -33.84
N PHE A 76 -8.90 -16.84 -32.99
CA PHE A 76 -8.41 -15.51 -33.31
C PHE A 76 -7.09 -15.57 -34.10
N SER A 77 -6.86 -14.58 -34.95
CA SER A 77 -5.53 -14.38 -35.53
C SER A 77 -4.54 -13.93 -34.46
N GLU A 78 -3.26 -14.17 -34.70
CA GLU A 78 -2.17 -13.68 -33.86
C GLU A 78 -2.26 -12.15 -33.68
N THR A 79 -2.47 -11.42 -34.78
CA THR A 79 -2.61 -9.95 -34.77
C THR A 79 -3.77 -9.48 -33.89
N LEU A 80 -4.92 -10.17 -33.96
CA LEU A 80 -6.08 -9.81 -33.16
C LEU A 80 -5.83 -10.08 -31.68
N SER A 81 -5.22 -11.22 -31.36
CA SER A 81 -4.87 -11.60 -29.98
C SER A 81 -3.86 -10.62 -29.38
N TYR A 82 -2.81 -10.28 -30.12
CA TYR A 82 -1.83 -9.27 -29.74
C TYR A 82 -2.48 -7.90 -29.50
N THR A 83 -3.44 -7.51 -30.34
CA THR A 83 -4.15 -6.22 -30.19
C THR A 83 -4.94 -6.16 -28.88
N TYR A 84 -5.67 -7.22 -28.51
CA TYR A 84 -6.40 -7.26 -27.24
C TYR A 84 -5.45 -7.18 -26.04
N ILE A 85 -4.39 -8.01 -26.05
CA ILE A 85 -3.38 -8.05 -24.98
C ILE A 85 -2.72 -6.68 -24.83
N LYS A 86 -2.22 -6.11 -25.93
CA LYS A 86 -1.47 -4.85 -25.92
C LYS A 86 -2.33 -3.68 -25.44
N ASN A 87 -3.54 -3.53 -25.97
CA ASN A 87 -4.42 -2.43 -25.54
C ASN A 87 -4.73 -2.54 -24.04
N ALA A 88 -5.04 -3.74 -23.56
CA ALA A 88 -5.30 -3.97 -22.15
C ALA A 88 -4.06 -3.73 -21.27
N MET A 89 -2.87 -4.11 -21.75
CA MET A 89 -1.60 -3.86 -21.08
C MET A 89 -1.29 -2.36 -20.98
N ASP A 90 -1.38 -1.63 -22.09
CA ASP A 90 -1.09 -0.20 -22.13
C ASP A 90 -2.04 0.58 -21.19
N HIS A 91 -3.33 0.25 -21.20
CA HIS A 91 -4.31 0.83 -20.26
C HIS A 91 -3.99 0.48 -18.81
N ALA A 92 -3.60 -0.76 -18.52
CA ALA A 92 -3.29 -1.20 -17.17
C ALA A 92 -2.00 -0.57 -16.64
N MET A 93 -0.99 -0.36 -17.49
CA MET A 93 0.22 0.39 -17.14
C MET A 93 -0.11 1.84 -16.78
N GLN A 94 -0.95 2.50 -17.58
CA GLN A 94 -1.40 3.87 -17.26
C GLN A 94 -2.14 3.90 -15.91
N GLN A 95 -3.06 2.97 -15.69
CA GLN A 95 -3.80 2.89 -14.44
C GLN A 95 -2.90 2.59 -13.23
N ALA A 96 -1.88 1.74 -13.38
CA ALA A 96 -0.92 1.46 -12.31
C ALA A 96 -0.13 2.72 -11.94
N GLN A 97 0.31 3.50 -12.93
CA GLN A 97 0.97 4.79 -12.71
C GLN A 97 0.03 5.80 -12.04
N GLU A 98 -1.24 5.86 -12.45
CA GLU A 98 -2.24 6.71 -11.82
C GLU A 98 -2.48 6.32 -10.36
N ASN A 99 -2.56 5.03 -10.05
CA ASN A 99 -2.71 4.54 -8.67
C ASN A 99 -1.51 4.94 -7.79
N ILE A 100 -0.28 4.81 -8.31
CA ILE A 100 0.93 5.28 -7.60
C ILE A 100 0.89 6.79 -7.40
N LYS A 101 0.55 7.56 -8.45
CA LYS A 101 0.40 9.03 -8.32
C LYS A 101 -0.67 9.40 -7.31
N ALA A 102 -1.78 8.66 -7.26
CA ALA A 102 -2.88 8.90 -6.32
C ALA A 102 -2.48 8.67 -4.86
N MET A 103 -1.40 7.93 -4.57
CA MET A 103 -0.86 7.81 -3.21
C MET A 103 -0.34 9.16 -2.70
N SER A 104 0.30 9.96 -3.56
CA SER A 104 0.92 11.24 -3.18
C SER A 104 0.11 12.47 -3.58
N GLN A 105 -1.07 12.31 -4.19
CA GLN A 105 -1.90 13.44 -4.60
C GLN A 105 -2.44 14.18 -3.37
N GLY A 106 -2.21 15.50 -3.34
CA GLY A 106 -2.76 16.42 -2.35
C GLY A 106 -4.28 16.58 -2.48
N GLY A 107 -4.90 17.20 -1.46
CA GLY A 107 -6.36 17.36 -1.37
C GLY A 107 -6.98 16.69 -0.14
N HIS A 108 -6.16 16.07 0.72
CA HIS A 108 -6.60 15.55 2.01
C HIS A 108 -6.66 16.69 3.03
N GLU A 109 -7.74 16.71 3.82
CA GLU A 109 -8.00 17.76 4.82
C GLU A 109 -7.01 17.72 6.00
N ASP A 110 -6.39 16.56 6.26
CA ASP A 110 -5.34 16.36 7.26
C ASP A 110 -4.37 15.21 6.89
N GLU A 111 -3.26 15.08 7.64
CA GLU A 111 -2.26 14.03 7.40
C GLU A 111 -2.77 12.60 7.67
N ALA A 112 -3.80 12.44 8.52
CA ALA A 112 -4.37 11.13 8.83
C ALA A 112 -5.16 10.59 7.63
N SER A 113 -5.94 11.45 6.98
CA SER A 113 -6.68 11.15 5.75
C SER A 113 -5.73 10.81 4.60
N LEU A 114 -4.63 11.57 4.45
CA LEU A 114 -3.55 11.23 3.51
C LEU A 114 -2.99 9.84 3.79
N ALA A 115 -2.68 9.53 5.06
CA ALA A 115 -2.13 8.24 5.45
C ALA A 115 -3.07 7.09 5.12
N GLU A 116 -4.38 7.26 5.34
CA GLU A 116 -5.36 6.24 5.00
C GLU A 116 -5.53 6.07 3.49
N ASN A 117 -5.50 7.15 2.71
CA ASN A 117 -5.49 7.06 1.25
C ASN A 117 -4.27 6.28 0.74
N VAL A 118 -3.06 6.62 1.21
CA VAL A 118 -1.82 5.93 0.83
C VAL A 118 -1.92 4.42 1.09
N ARG A 119 -2.39 4.03 2.28
CA ARG A 119 -2.61 2.60 2.61
C ARG A 119 -3.67 1.95 1.74
N ASN A 120 -4.76 2.64 1.45
CA ASN A 120 -5.83 2.10 0.59
C ASN A 120 -5.39 1.87 -0.85
N GLN A 121 -4.61 2.78 -1.44
CA GLN A 121 -4.06 2.55 -2.77
C GLN A 121 -3.04 1.40 -2.76
N ALA A 122 -2.17 1.32 -1.74
CA ALA A 122 -1.24 0.19 -1.59
C ALA A 122 -1.98 -1.15 -1.48
N ARG A 123 -3.07 -1.23 -0.69
CA ARG A 123 -3.92 -2.43 -0.59
C ARG A 123 -4.48 -2.85 -1.94
N LYS A 124 -4.94 -1.91 -2.77
CA LYS A 124 -5.46 -2.22 -4.12
C LYS A 124 -4.37 -2.82 -5.00
N ILE A 125 -3.19 -2.22 -5.02
CA ILE A 125 -2.06 -2.71 -5.82
C ILE A 125 -1.63 -4.11 -5.35
N ILE A 126 -1.52 -4.32 -4.03
CA ILE A 126 -1.18 -5.63 -3.45
C ILE A 126 -2.23 -6.68 -3.81
N ALA A 127 -3.52 -6.35 -3.70
CA ALA A 127 -4.60 -7.27 -4.08
C ALA A 127 -4.52 -7.66 -5.56
N THR A 128 -4.21 -6.71 -6.44
CA THR A 128 -3.95 -6.99 -7.85
C THR A 128 -2.74 -7.89 -8.04
N CYS A 129 -1.64 -7.66 -7.34
CA CYS A 129 -0.44 -8.51 -7.44
C CYS A 129 -0.69 -9.95 -6.94
N ARG A 130 -1.52 -10.12 -5.90
CA ARG A 130 -2.01 -11.46 -5.49
C ARG A 130 -2.80 -12.13 -6.59
N GLU A 131 -3.71 -11.39 -7.21
CA GLU A 131 -4.54 -11.90 -8.30
C GLU A 131 -3.67 -12.41 -9.47
N ILE A 132 -2.64 -11.64 -9.85
CA ILE A 132 -1.67 -12.04 -10.88
C ILE A 132 -0.91 -13.30 -10.44
N ALA A 133 -0.40 -13.33 -9.20
CA ALA A 133 0.39 -14.44 -8.69
C ALA A 133 -0.41 -15.74 -8.50
N HIS A 134 -1.73 -15.66 -8.32
CA HIS A 134 -2.62 -16.82 -8.20
C HIS A 134 -3.21 -17.26 -9.54
N ASP A 135 -3.05 -16.47 -10.60
CA ASP A 135 -3.48 -16.85 -11.93
C ASP A 135 -2.58 -17.94 -12.52
N PRO A 136 -3.13 -19.05 -13.05
CA PRO A 136 -2.32 -20.16 -13.57
C PRO A 136 -1.35 -19.79 -14.70
N ALA A 137 -1.69 -18.79 -15.51
CA ALA A 137 -0.84 -18.32 -16.60
C ALA A 137 0.08 -17.17 -16.15
N ALA A 138 -0.40 -16.26 -15.29
CA ALA A 138 0.37 -15.08 -14.90
C ALA A 138 1.29 -15.29 -13.68
N ARG A 139 1.14 -16.38 -12.93
CA ARG A 139 2.08 -16.76 -11.85
C ARG A 139 3.52 -16.97 -12.33
N ASP A 140 3.71 -17.20 -13.63
CA ASP A 140 5.04 -17.34 -14.22
C ASP A 140 5.79 -16.01 -14.30
N ILE A 141 5.08 -14.87 -14.37
CA ILE A 141 5.67 -13.54 -14.41
C ILE A 141 5.66 -12.83 -13.06
N VAL A 142 4.77 -13.19 -12.13
CA VAL A 142 4.76 -12.68 -10.76
C VAL A 142 4.60 -13.84 -9.78
N SER A 143 5.56 -14.03 -8.90
CA SER A 143 5.46 -15.04 -7.83
C SER A 143 4.79 -14.47 -6.59
N ASP A 144 4.05 -15.33 -5.91
CA ASP A 144 3.33 -14.95 -4.70
C ASP A 144 4.31 -14.61 -3.56
N SER A 145 3.98 -13.59 -2.78
CA SER A 145 4.80 -13.18 -1.65
C SER A 145 4.46 -14.00 -0.40
N PRO A 146 5.44 -14.53 0.36
CA PRO A 146 5.15 -15.26 1.59
C PRO A 146 4.69 -14.33 2.74
N LEU A 147 4.83 -13.01 2.58
CA LEU A 147 4.43 -12.02 3.58
C LEU A 147 2.92 -11.85 3.57
N SER A 148 2.32 -11.45 4.70
CA SER A 148 0.91 -11.07 4.73
C SER A 148 0.68 -9.70 4.09
N ASP A 149 -0.54 -9.45 3.59
CA ASP A 149 -0.90 -8.16 2.97
C ASP A 149 -0.68 -6.99 3.92
N ASP A 150 -0.94 -7.15 5.22
CA ASP A 150 -0.66 -6.13 6.23
C ASP A 150 0.83 -5.77 6.30
N ILE A 151 1.73 -6.75 6.18
CA ILE A 151 3.18 -6.51 6.18
C ILE A 151 3.58 -5.81 4.88
N LEU A 152 3.06 -6.25 3.74
CA LEU A 152 3.33 -5.65 2.44
C LEU A 152 2.88 -4.18 2.39
N VAL A 153 1.67 -3.87 2.89
CA VAL A 153 1.17 -2.50 2.99
C VAL A 153 2.08 -1.63 3.86
N ARG A 154 2.51 -2.13 5.02
CA ARG A 154 3.42 -1.40 5.90
C ARG A 154 4.75 -1.12 5.21
N ASN A 155 5.37 -2.14 4.62
CA ASN A 155 6.65 -2.01 3.93
C ASN A 155 6.57 -1.02 2.76
N ALA A 156 5.48 -1.04 1.99
CA ALA A 156 5.28 -0.15 0.85
C ALA A 156 4.99 1.30 1.26
N THR A 157 4.31 1.52 2.38
CA THR A 157 3.80 2.86 2.75
C THR A 157 4.62 3.58 3.81
N ASP A 158 5.39 2.88 4.65
CA ASP A 158 6.11 3.48 5.78
C ASP A 158 7.11 4.56 5.36
N ALA A 159 7.81 4.40 4.24
CA ALA A 159 8.74 5.41 3.74
C ALA A 159 8.03 6.70 3.31
N ILE A 160 6.85 6.57 2.70
CA ILE A 160 6.02 7.69 2.23
C ILE A 160 5.38 8.43 3.43
N LEU A 161 4.98 7.67 4.46
CA LEU A 161 4.25 8.18 5.62
C LEU A 161 5.15 8.61 6.78
N MET A 162 6.45 8.28 6.74
CA MET A 162 7.39 8.67 7.80
C MET A 162 7.41 10.18 8.04
N PRO A 163 7.52 11.05 7.00
CA PRO A 163 7.53 12.48 7.20
C PRO A 163 6.24 13.03 7.83
N THR A 164 5.10 12.36 7.64
CA THR A 164 3.81 12.82 8.18
C THR A 164 3.54 12.31 9.59
N GLY A 165 4.40 11.43 10.13
CA GLY A 165 4.20 10.85 11.45
C GLY A 165 3.24 9.66 11.48
N TYR A 166 2.84 9.12 10.32
CA TYR A 166 1.88 8.04 10.19
C TYR A 166 2.46 6.74 9.61
N ALA A 167 3.79 6.58 9.56
CA ALA A 167 4.37 5.26 9.35
C ALA A 167 3.89 4.28 10.42
N SER A 168 3.79 3.00 10.09
CA SER A 168 3.17 1.98 10.93
C SER A 168 3.84 1.78 12.30
N TRP A 169 5.10 2.18 12.43
CA TRP A 169 5.89 2.10 13.64
C TRP A 169 5.84 3.38 14.48
N GLN A 170 5.28 4.48 13.96
CA GLN A 170 5.21 5.77 14.65
C GLN A 170 4.06 5.82 15.65
N THR A 171 4.35 6.27 16.86
CA THR A 171 3.37 6.43 17.94
C THR A 171 2.90 7.89 18.07
N PRO A 172 1.79 8.16 18.79
CA PRO A 172 1.44 9.54 19.16
C PRO A 172 2.59 10.28 19.86
N TYR A 173 3.35 9.59 20.72
CA TYR A 173 4.52 10.17 21.39
C TYR A 173 5.62 10.58 20.39
N MET A 174 5.92 9.76 19.39
CA MET A 174 6.90 10.11 18.34
C MET A 174 6.42 11.31 17.51
N ARG A 175 5.14 11.39 17.18
CA ARG A 175 4.58 12.57 16.50
C ARG A 175 4.76 13.85 17.31
N ALA A 176 4.37 13.81 18.58
CA ALA A 176 4.58 14.94 19.48
C ALA A 176 6.08 15.26 19.68
N GLY A 177 6.95 14.24 19.60
CA GLY A 177 8.40 14.41 19.63
C GLY A 177 8.92 15.19 18.43
N ALA A 178 8.45 14.87 17.22
CA ALA A 178 8.78 15.64 16.02
C ALA A 178 8.29 17.09 16.11
N ASP A 179 7.08 17.34 16.59
CA ASP A 179 6.60 18.71 16.83
C ASP A 179 7.50 19.48 17.81
N MET A 180 8.01 18.79 18.83
CA MET A 180 8.95 19.35 19.80
C MET A 180 10.31 19.67 19.14
N VAL A 181 10.83 18.76 18.31
CA VAL A 181 12.06 18.99 17.52
C VAL A 181 11.90 20.23 16.63
N GLN A 182 10.80 20.30 15.88
CA GLN A 182 10.51 21.47 15.03
C GLN A 182 10.46 22.76 15.85
N ALA A 183 9.75 22.77 16.99
CA ALA A 183 9.68 23.94 17.86
C ALA A 183 11.06 24.38 18.39
N VAL A 184 11.92 23.43 18.76
CA VAL A 184 13.30 23.72 19.18
C VAL A 184 14.13 24.28 18.03
N THR A 185 14.00 23.72 16.82
CA THR A 185 14.71 24.21 15.62
C THR A 185 14.31 25.64 15.29
N VAL A 186 13.00 25.92 15.23
CA VAL A 186 12.45 27.27 14.98
C VAL A 186 12.92 28.27 16.02
N CYS A 187 12.95 27.87 17.30
CA CYS A 187 13.33 28.74 18.41
C CYS A 187 14.83 28.75 18.73
N SER A 188 15.66 28.13 17.89
CA SER A 188 17.09 27.94 18.17
C SER A 188 17.84 29.25 18.41
N ALA A 189 17.47 30.36 17.76
CA ALA A 189 18.05 31.68 17.97
C ALA A 189 17.87 32.23 19.40
N HIS A 190 16.83 31.77 20.12
CA HIS A 190 16.51 32.18 21.49
C HIS A 190 16.92 31.15 22.54
N LEU A 191 17.57 30.07 22.12
CA LEU A 191 18.00 28.98 22.99
C LEU A 191 19.52 28.86 22.95
N THR A 192 20.11 28.67 24.12
CA THR A 192 21.46 28.10 24.18
C THR A 192 21.42 26.64 23.73
N ARG A 193 22.55 26.14 23.24
CA ARG A 193 22.70 24.73 22.86
C ARG A 193 22.26 23.79 23.99
N ALA A 194 22.65 24.07 25.22
CA ALA A 194 22.27 23.25 26.39
C ALA A 194 20.75 23.24 26.62
N GLN A 195 20.05 24.35 26.39
CA GLN A 195 18.59 24.41 26.50
C GLN A 195 17.91 23.61 25.38
N ALA A 196 18.39 23.76 24.14
CA ALA A 196 17.89 22.98 23.01
C ALA A 196 18.07 21.47 23.25
N ASP A 197 19.26 21.04 23.68
CA ASP A 197 19.57 19.64 24.00
C ASP A 197 18.68 19.14 25.15
N ALA A 198 18.44 19.95 26.18
CA ALA A 198 17.59 19.57 27.31
C ALA A 198 16.13 19.29 26.91
N TYR A 199 15.59 20.05 25.95
CA TYR A 199 14.23 19.82 25.44
C TYR A 199 14.09 18.49 24.67
N LEU A 200 15.17 18.05 24.02
CA LEU A 200 15.17 16.85 23.19
C LEU A 200 15.73 15.62 23.92
N ALA A 201 16.34 15.78 25.10
CA ALA A 201 17.05 14.73 25.82
C ALA A 201 16.20 13.45 26.05
N GLU A 202 14.91 13.59 26.36
CA GLU A 202 14.03 12.42 26.56
C GLU A 202 13.80 11.65 25.26
N LEU A 203 13.78 12.33 24.11
CA LEU A 203 13.55 11.71 22.80
C LEU A 203 14.75 10.86 22.34
N TYR A 204 15.95 11.18 22.79
CA TYR A 204 17.19 10.44 22.46
C TYR A 204 17.71 9.60 23.64
N ALA A 205 16.91 9.44 24.70
CA ALA A 205 17.30 8.65 25.85
C ALA A 205 17.39 7.16 25.46
N PRO A 206 18.43 6.42 25.90
CA PRO A 206 18.55 5.01 25.60
C PRO A 206 17.33 4.22 26.09
N ASN A 207 16.84 3.27 25.28
CA ASN A 207 15.66 2.46 25.58
C ASN A 207 14.35 3.27 25.71
N ARG A 208 14.31 4.51 25.20
CA ARG A 208 13.07 5.28 25.13
C ARG A 208 12.04 4.59 24.24
N PHE A 209 12.52 3.91 23.21
CA PHE A 209 11.72 3.17 22.24
C PHE A 209 12.09 1.69 22.24
N PRO A 210 11.19 0.80 21.80
CA PRO A 210 11.55 -0.59 21.56
C PRO A 210 12.73 -0.68 20.58
N LEU A 211 13.69 -1.57 20.85
CA LEU A 211 14.92 -1.74 20.05
C LEU A 211 14.65 -1.84 18.53
N LYS A 212 13.53 -2.45 18.12
CA LYS A 212 13.17 -2.63 16.70
C LYS A 212 12.81 -1.32 15.97
N VAL A 213 12.55 -0.24 16.70
CA VAL A 213 12.10 1.05 16.14
C VAL A 213 12.93 2.23 16.65
N GLU A 214 13.90 2.02 17.55
CA GLU A 214 14.72 3.08 18.14
C GLU A 214 15.50 3.85 17.07
N ASP A 215 16.23 3.16 16.19
CA ASP A 215 16.96 3.79 15.09
C ASP A 215 16.03 4.55 14.13
N LYS A 216 14.83 4.00 13.87
CA LYS A 216 13.83 4.66 13.02
C LYS A 216 13.28 5.93 13.68
N ALA A 217 13.05 5.89 14.99
CA ALA A 217 12.57 7.03 15.76
C ALA A 217 13.59 8.16 15.78
N HIS A 218 14.87 7.85 16.03
CA HIS A 218 15.94 8.84 15.97
C HIS A 218 16.10 9.43 14.57
N ALA A 219 16.14 8.59 13.52
CA ALA A 219 16.21 9.08 12.14
C ALA A 219 15.03 10.00 11.77
N TYR A 220 13.84 9.74 12.29
CA TYR A 220 12.67 10.61 12.09
C TYR A 220 12.82 11.96 12.80
N PHE A 221 13.38 11.99 14.00
CA PHE A 221 13.67 13.25 14.69
C PHE A 221 14.80 14.02 14.00
N ASP A 222 15.84 13.35 13.54
CA ASP A 222 16.94 13.96 12.79
C ASP A 222 16.45 14.58 11.47
N PHE A 223 15.56 13.89 10.75
CA PHE A 223 14.89 14.44 9.55
C PHE A 223 14.23 15.80 9.82
N TRP A 224 13.57 15.96 10.98
CA TRP A 224 12.92 17.22 11.35
C TRP A 224 13.89 18.29 11.87
N LYS A 225 15.05 17.87 12.38
CA LYS A 225 16.11 18.79 12.83
C LYS A 225 16.83 19.43 11.65
N GLU A 226 17.01 18.69 10.56
CA GLU A 226 17.72 19.12 9.34
C GLU A 226 16.84 19.88 8.34
N GLN A 227 15.55 20.08 8.64
CA GLN A 227 14.65 20.88 7.81
C GLN A 227 14.98 22.39 7.91
N ASP A 228 15.93 22.84 7.08
CA ASP A 228 16.39 24.24 6.97
C ASP A 228 15.25 25.26 6.76
N LYS A 229 14.10 24.84 6.22
CA LYS A 229 12.96 25.75 5.96
C LYS A 229 12.21 26.19 7.22
N LEU A 230 12.52 25.61 8.39
CA LEU A 230 11.86 25.93 9.64
C LEU A 230 12.51 27.11 10.38
N SER A 231 13.75 27.48 10.06
CA SER A 231 14.46 28.60 10.72
C SER A 231 14.00 29.99 10.28
N ASP A 232 13.17 30.09 9.23
CA ASP A 232 12.72 31.37 8.66
C ASP A 232 11.51 31.98 9.39
N MET A 233 11.02 31.36 10.47
CA MET A 233 9.94 31.92 11.28
C MET A 233 10.51 32.94 12.27
N ASP A 234 10.25 34.23 12.03
CA ASP A 234 10.65 35.34 12.92
C ASP A 234 9.76 35.37 14.18
N LEU A 235 10.01 34.45 15.10
CA LEU A 235 9.35 34.39 16.40
C LEU A 235 10.14 35.17 17.44
N ASP A 236 9.46 35.94 18.28
CA ASP A 236 10.06 36.56 19.46
C ASP A 236 10.26 35.54 20.61
N ALA A 237 11.04 35.92 21.62
CA ALA A 237 11.35 35.06 22.76
C ALA A 237 10.09 34.61 23.55
N THR A 238 9.05 35.45 23.61
CA THR A 238 7.79 35.13 24.30
C THR A 238 6.97 34.11 23.50
N GLN A 239 6.90 34.28 22.18
CA GLN A 239 6.27 33.33 21.26
C GLN A 239 6.98 31.98 21.32
N CYS A 240 8.31 31.98 21.34
CA CYS A 240 9.11 30.77 21.50
C CYS A 240 8.88 30.07 22.84
N ALA A 241 8.87 30.80 23.96
CA ALA A 241 8.57 30.21 25.27
C ALA A 241 7.18 29.56 25.31
N ARG A 242 6.16 30.21 24.71
CA ARG A 242 4.80 29.66 24.61
C ARG A 242 4.76 28.41 23.73
N LEU A 243 5.40 28.44 22.56
CA LEU A 243 5.45 27.31 21.63
C LEU A 243 6.10 26.09 22.28
N LEU A 244 7.30 26.26 22.85
CA LEU A 244 8.04 25.19 23.52
C LEU A 244 7.26 24.62 24.71
N THR A 245 6.63 25.47 25.53
CA THR A 245 5.79 25.01 26.64
C THR A 245 4.59 24.20 26.15
N GLY A 246 3.93 24.68 25.10
CA GLY A 246 2.80 23.98 24.48
C GLY A 246 3.20 22.60 23.95
N ARG A 247 4.28 22.52 23.15
CA ARG A 247 4.76 21.24 22.59
C ARG A 247 5.27 20.29 23.67
N ALA A 248 5.95 20.79 24.70
CA ALA A 248 6.36 19.97 25.84
C ALA A 248 5.15 19.39 26.59
N ALA A 249 4.07 20.16 26.75
CA ALA A 249 2.84 19.67 27.38
C ALA A 249 2.16 18.57 26.54
N VAL A 250 2.11 18.73 25.21
CA VAL A 250 1.58 17.72 24.28
C VAL A 250 2.43 16.45 24.31
N LEU A 251 3.76 16.59 24.24
CA LEU A 251 4.69 15.47 24.33
C LEU A 251 4.51 14.67 25.63
N LYS A 252 4.39 15.38 26.75
CA LYS A 252 4.13 14.78 28.06
C LYS A 252 2.78 14.04 28.10
N ALA A 253 1.74 14.59 27.47
CA ALA A 253 0.43 13.96 27.42
C ALA A 253 0.38 12.73 26.50
N ALA A 254 1.28 12.65 25.51
CA ALA A 254 1.36 11.56 24.56
C ALA A 254 2.20 10.36 25.06
N ARG A 255 2.86 10.50 26.22
CA ARG A 255 3.69 9.46 26.86
C ARG A 255 2.84 8.32 27.43
#